data_AF-A0A8S9KAN8-F1
#
_entry.id   AF-A0A8S9KAN8-F1
#
_cell.length_a   1.000
_cell.length_b   1.000
_cell.length_c   1.000
_cell.angle_alpha   90.00
_cell.angle_beta   90.00
_cell.angle_gamma   90.00
#
_symmetry.space_group_name_H-M   'P 1'
#
loop_
_entity.id
_entity.type
_entity.pdbx_description
1 polymer ?
#
loop_
_entity_poly.entity_id
_entity_poly.type
_entity_poly.pdbx_seq_one_letter_code
_entity_poly.pdbx_strand_id
1 'polypeptide(L)'
;LAATGAGFIARDITFQNWAGPEKHQAVALRVGADHAVIYRCSIIGYQDTLYVHSNRQFFRECDIYGTVDFIFGNAAVVLQNCSIYARKPMALQKNTITAQNRKDPNQNTGISIHASRVLATPDLQATNGTTQTYLGRPWKLYSRTVYMLSYIGNHVHTRGW
;
A
#
# COMPACT_ATOMS: atom_id res chain seq x y z
N LEU A 1 -5.27 -10.63 8.93
CA LEU A 1 -5.31 -11.95 8.24
C LEU A 1 -3.95 -12.23 7.59
N ALA A 2 -3.48 -13.48 7.60
CA ALA A 2 -2.35 -13.93 6.78
C ALA A 2 -2.80 -15.07 5.85
N ALA A 3 -2.53 -14.95 4.55
CA ALA A 3 -2.91 -15.94 3.55
C ALA A 3 -1.68 -16.42 2.75
N THR A 4 -1.47 -17.74 2.72
CA THR A 4 -0.33 -18.40 2.05
C THR A 4 -0.74 -19.52 1.09
N GLY A 5 -1.97 -20.02 1.18
CA GLY A 5 -2.47 -21.05 0.26
C GLY A 5 -2.61 -20.51 -1.18
N ALA A 6 -2.03 -21.21 -2.15
CA ALA A 6 -2.09 -20.80 -3.56
C ALA A 6 -3.55 -20.69 -4.05
N GLY A 7 -3.82 -19.71 -4.91
CA GLY A 7 -5.16 -19.42 -5.40
C GLY A 7 -6.11 -18.82 -4.36
N PHE A 8 -5.60 -18.26 -3.26
CA PHE A 8 -6.42 -17.56 -2.28
C PHE A 8 -7.22 -16.43 -2.94
N ILE A 9 -8.55 -16.43 -2.71
CA ILE A 9 -9.46 -15.38 -3.17
C ILE A 9 -10.15 -14.77 -1.95
N ALA A 10 -10.13 -13.44 -1.86
CA ALA A 10 -10.97 -12.68 -0.93
C ALA A 10 -11.81 -11.69 -1.72
N ARG A 11 -13.09 -11.55 -1.32
CA ARG A 11 -14.03 -10.64 -1.97
C ARG A 11 -15.02 -10.04 -0.98
N ASP A 12 -15.41 -8.79 -1.22
CA ASP A 12 -16.52 -8.12 -0.51
C ASP A 12 -16.36 -8.14 1.03
N ILE A 13 -15.12 -7.97 1.52
CA ILE A 13 -14.76 -8.05 2.94
C ILE A 13 -13.73 -6.99 3.36
N THR A 14 -13.78 -6.58 4.62
CA THR A 14 -12.79 -5.67 5.23
C THR A 14 -11.77 -6.43 6.08
N PHE A 15 -10.49 -6.15 5.86
CA PHE A 15 -9.39 -6.55 6.73
C PHE A 15 -8.84 -5.32 7.45
N GLN A 16 -8.92 -5.30 8.78
CA GLN A 16 -8.52 -4.12 9.56
C GLN A 16 -7.65 -4.48 10.76
N ASN A 17 -6.63 -3.65 10.99
CA ASN A 17 -5.86 -3.65 12.23
C ASN A 17 -6.10 -2.35 13.01
N TRP A 18 -6.55 -2.47 14.26
CA TRP A 18 -6.95 -1.35 15.12
C TRP A 18 -5.85 -0.85 16.07
N ALA A 19 -4.61 -1.31 15.92
CA ALA A 19 -3.52 -0.96 16.84
C ALA A 19 -3.27 0.56 16.98
N GLY A 20 -3.54 1.34 15.93
CA GLY A 20 -3.28 2.78 15.91
C GLY A 20 -1.84 3.12 15.49
N PRO A 21 -1.56 4.39 15.16
CA PRO A 21 -0.25 4.79 14.68
C PRO A 21 0.83 4.77 15.78
N GLU A 22 0.44 4.86 17.06
CA GLU A 22 1.37 4.82 18.21
C GLU A 22 2.01 3.45 18.42
N LYS A 23 1.45 2.39 17.81
CA LYS A 23 1.97 1.02 17.89
C LYS A 23 2.95 0.68 16.78
N HIS A 24 3.29 1.65 15.94
CA HIS A 24 4.17 1.45 14.79
C HIS A 24 3.64 0.35 13.86
N GLN A 25 4.46 -0.64 13.49
CA GLN A 25 4.10 -1.66 12.50
C GLN A 25 2.89 -2.50 12.94
N ALA A 26 1.82 -2.46 12.15
CA ALA A 26 0.59 -3.19 12.47
C ALA A 26 -0.14 -3.66 11.20
N VAL A 27 0.20 -4.87 10.75
CA VAL A 27 -0.33 -5.45 9.50
C VAL A 27 -1.83 -5.80 9.63
N ALA A 28 -2.64 -5.35 8.67
CA ALA A 28 -4.04 -5.74 8.53
C ALA A 28 -4.19 -7.00 7.66
N LEU A 29 -3.51 -7.02 6.51
CA LEU A 29 -3.49 -8.14 5.58
C LEU A 29 -2.06 -8.46 5.13
N ARG A 30 -1.65 -9.72 5.30
CA ARG A 30 -0.43 -10.29 4.74
C ARG A 30 -0.77 -11.33 3.69
N VAL A 31 -0.30 -11.14 2.47
CA VAL A 31 -0.49 -12.09 1.37
C VAL A 31 0.87 -12.61 0.94
N GLY A 32 1.05 -13.92 1.06
CA GLY A 32 2.17 -14.67 0.47
C GLY A 32 1.69 -15.79 -0.45
N ALA A 33 0.39 -15.88 -0.71
CA ALA A 33 -0.21 -16.82 -1.64
C ALA A 33 0.15 -16.46 -3.10
N ASP A 34 0.50 -17.47 -3.89
CA ASP A 34 0.66 -17.31 -5.34
C ASP A 34 -0.69 -17.37 -6.05
N HIS A 35 -0.82 -16.61 -7.14
CA HIS A 35 -2.08 -16.39 -7.86
C HIS A 35 -3.22 -15.89 -6.95
N ALA A 36 -2.89 -15.09 -5.94
CA ALA A 36 -3.89 -14.53 -5.04
C ALA A 36 -4.70 -13.41 -5.71
N VAL A 37 -6.02 -13.40 -5.48
CA VAL A 37 -6.93 -12.34 -5.95
C VAL A 37 -7.66 -11.72 -4.78
N ILE A 38 -7.59 -10.39 -4.68
CA ILE A 38 -8.31 -9.61 -3.68
C ILE A 38 -9.19 -8.63 -4.45
N TYR A 39 -10.52 -8.76 -4.30
CA TYR A 39 -11.47 -8.04 -5.14
C TYR A 39 -12.56 -7.34 -4.32
N ARG A 40 -12.71 -6.02 -4.44
CA ARG A 40 -13.68 -5.25 -3.65
C ARG A 40 -13.55 -5.46 -2.14
N CYS A 41 -12.31 -5.41 -1.67
CA CYS A 41 -12.00 -5.48 -0.26
C CYS A 41 -11.52 -4.12 0.24
N SER A 42 -11.77 -3.85 1.53
CA SER A 42 -11.13 -2.73 2.22
C SER A 42 -9.99 -3.25 3.10
N ILE A 43 -8.81 -2.65 3.01
CA ILE A 43 -7.66 -3.00 3.84
C ILE A 43 -7.25 -1.76 4.64
N ILE A 44 -7.46 -1.81 5.95
CA ILE A 44 -7.42 -0.61 6.80
C ILE A 44 -6.38 -0.76 7.90
N GLY A 45 -5.48 0.20 8.00
CA GLY A 45 -4.51 0.29 9.08
C GLY A 45 -3.87 1.67 9.15
N TYR A 46 -2.65 1.70 9.70
CA TYR A 46 -1.75 2.85 9.73
C TYR A 46 -0.42 2.44 9.10
N GLN A 47 0.61 2.19 9.91
CA GLN A 47 1.92 1.74 9.43
C GLN A 47 1.87 0.24 9.07
N ASP A 48 2.47 -0.11 7.93
CA ASP A 48 2.59 -1.50 7.44
C ASP A 48 1.24 -2.20 7.19
N THR A 49 0.23 -1.46 6.71
CA THR A 49 -1.15 -1.97 6.56
C THR A 49 -1.27 -3.23 5.69
N LEU A 50 -0.75 -3.18 4.46
CA LEU A 50 -0.85 -4.25 3.46
C LEU A 50 0.54 -4.81 3.15
N TYR A 51 0.78 -6.03 3.62
CA TYR A 51 2.02 -6.76 3.36
C TYR A 51 1.86 -7.68 2.14
N VAL A 52 2.21 -7.16 0.96
CA VAL A 52 2.37 -7.91 -0.30
C VAL A 52 3.69 -8.70 -0.29
N HIS A 53 3.75 -9.72 0.56
CA HIS A 53 4.99 -10.39 0.97
C HIS A 53 5.78 -11.00 -0.20
N SER A 54 5.14 -11.87 -0.99
CA SER A 54 5.81 -12.70 -2.01
C SER A 54 4.81 -13.23 -3.05
N ASN A 55 5.32 -13.82 -4.14
CA ASN A 55 4.55 -14.45 -5.21
C ASN A 55 3.68 -13.47 -6.03
N ARG A 56 2.82 -14.00 -6.91
CA ARG A 56 2.00 -13.23 -7.84
C ARG A 56 0.65 -12.90 -7.22
N GLN A 57 0.28 -11.62 -7.23
CA GLN A 57 -0.93 -11.14 -6.56
C GLN A 57 -1.65 -10.10 -7.41
N PHE A 58 -2.97 -10.10 -7.35
CA PHE A 58 -3.81 -9.13 -8.05
C PHE A 58 -4.86 -8.53 -7.11
N PHE A 59 -4.83 -7.21 -6.96
CA PHE A 59 -5.83 -6.46 -6.21
C PHE A 59 -6.66 -5.64 -7.19
N ARG A 60 -7.99 -5.70 -7.09
CA ARG A 60 -8.88 -4.96 -7.97
C ARG A 60 -10.03 -4.33 -7.21
N GLU A 61 -10.36 -3.08 -7.54
CA GLU A 61 -11.50 -2.36 -6.94
C GLU A 61 -11.43 -2.33 -5.40
N CYS A 62 -10.22 -2.30 -4.84
CA CYS A 62 -10.01 -2.30 -3.39
C CYS A 62 -9.79 -0.88 -2.85
N ASP A 63 -10.16 -0.67 -1.60
CA ASP A 63 -9.83 0.54 -0.87
C ASP A 63 -8.75 0.23 0.17
N ILE A 64 -7.61 0.93 0.11
CA ILE A 64 -6.45 0.64 0.97
C ILE A 64 -6.09 1.90 1.73
N TYR A 65 -6.00 1.81 3.05
CA TYR A 65 -5.80 2.96 3.93
C TYR A 65 -4.56 2.79 4.81
N GLY A 66 -3.69 3.79 4.88
CA GLY A 66 -2.57 3.75 5.82
C GLY A 66 -1.73 5.02 5.86
N THR A 67 -0.57 4.95 6.52
CA THR A 67 0.31 6.09 6.75
C THR A 67 1.73 5.84 6.25
N VAL A 68 2.55 5.12 7.04
CA VAL A 68 3.94 4.82 6.75
C VAL A 68 4.02 3.43 6.11
N ASP A 69 4.66 3.35 4.94
CA ASP A 69 4.98 2.11 4.22
C ASP A 69 3.77 1.17 4.05
N PHE A 70 2.59 1.73 3.84
CA PHE A 70 1.36 0.97 4.07
C PHE A 70 1.02 -0.03 2.95
N ILE A 71 1.75 -0.02 1.84
CA ILE A 71 1.80 -1.11 0.86
C ILE A 71 3.26 -1.52 0.68
N PHE A 72 3.65 -2.66 1.25
CA PHE A 72 5.06 -3.04 1.33
C PHE A 72 5.29 -4.54 1.10
N GLY A 73 6.50 -4.89 0.69
CA GLY A 73 6.91 -6.27 0.46
C GLY A 73 7.60 -6.48 -0.88
N ASN A 74 7.69 -7.75 -1.30
CA ASN A 74 8.44 -8.17 -2.48
C ASN A 74 7.62 -9.11 -3.39
N ALA A 75 6.30 -8.96 -3.45
CA ALA A 75 5.47 -9.65 -4.43
C ALA A 75 5.71 -9.12 -5.86
N ALA A 76 5.27 -9.88 -6.85
CA ALA A 76 4.93 -9.36 -8.17
C ALA A 76 3.44 -9.03 -8.15
N VAL A 77 3.11 -7.77 -7.87
CA VAL A 77 1.72 -7.35 -7.59
C VAL A 77 1.25 -6.23 -8.50
N VAL A 78 0.00 -6.34 -8.94
CA VAL A 78 -0.74 -5.26 -9.61
C VAL A 78 -1.94 -4.89 -8.75
N LEU A 79 -2.08 -3.59 -8.48
CA LEU A 79 -3.25 -2.98 -7.87
C LEU A 79 -3.95 -2.17 -8.96
N GLN A 80 -5.13 -2.63 -9.39
CA GLN A 80 -5.85 -2.05 -10.51
C GLN A 80 -7.21 -1.49 -10.09
N ASN A 81 -7.54 -0.27 -10.53
CA ASN A 81 -8.81 0.38 -10.19
C ASN A 81 -9.05 0.45 -8.67
N CYS A 82 -7.98 0.63 -7.89
CA CYS A 82 -8.06 0.74 -6.44
C CYS A 82 -8.11 2.21 -6.01
N SER A 83 -8.70 2.47 -4.84
CA SER A 83 -8.53 3.74 -4.13
C SER A 83 -7.49 3.55 -3.02
N ILE A 84 -6.47 4.39 -3.02
CA ILE A 84 -5.34 4.30 -2.11
C ILE A 84 -5.34 5.58 -1.27
N TYR A 85 -5.73 5.45 -0.01
CA TYR A 85 -5.98 6.55 0.91
C TYR A 85 -4.83 6.71 1.91
N ALA A 86 -4.06 7.78 1.75
CA ALA A 86 -3.14 8.24 2.78
C ALA A 86 -3.92 8.89 3.93
N ARG A 87 -3.61 8.49 5.17
CA ARG A 87 -4.25 8.98 6.41
C ARG A 87 -3.40 9.98 7.15
N LYS A 88 -3.97 10.67 8.14
CA LYS A 88 -3.19 11.50 9.07
C LYS A 88 -2.29 10.59 9.94
N PRO A 89 -0.96 10.75 9.90
CA PRO A 89 -0.04 10.01 10.76
C PRO A 89 0.13 10.70 12.12
N MET A 90 1.05 10.21 12.93
CA MET A 90 1.49 10.95 14.12
C MET A 90 2.21 12.25 13.73
N ALA A 91 2.32 13.16 14.69
CA ALA A 91 3.12 14.37 14.52
C ALA A 91 4.55 14.02 14.07
N LEU A 92 5.10 14.84 13.16
CA LEU A 92 6.45 14.70 12.58
C LEU A 92 6.69 13.46 11.70
N GLN A 93 5.72 12.54 11.59
CA GLN A 93 5.80 11.45 10.62
C GLN A 93 5.48 11.93 9.20
N LYS A 94 5.99 11.19 8.23
CA LYS A 94 5.72 11.36 6.81
C LYS A 94 5.04 10.10 6.30
N ASN A 95 4.07 10.26 5.41
CA ASN A 95 3.44 9.12 4.76
C ASN A 95 4.29 8.64 3.59
N THR A 96 4.36 7.32 3.44
CA THR A 96 4.98 6.65 2.29
C THR A 96 4.02 5.58 1.83
N ILE A 97 3.51 5.71 0.61
CA ILE A 97 2.49 4.78 0.12
C ILE A 97 3.11 3.40 -0.10
N THR A 98 4.29 3.35 -0.73
CA THR A 98 4.98 2.08 -1.00
C THR A 98 6.35 1.98 -0.34
N ALA A 99 6.69 0.77 0.10
CA ALA A 99 8.03 0.41 0.54
C ALA A 99 8.43 -0.94 -0.06
N GLN A 100 8.92 -0.90 -1.30
CA GLN A 100 9.19 -2.11 -2.06
C GLN A 100 10.55 -2.72 -1.66
N ASN A 101 10.56 -4.04 -1.45
CA ASN A 101 11.61 -4.80 -0.76
C ASN A 101 12.45 -5.68 -1.72
N ARG A 102 12.58 -5.32 -3.00
CA ARG A 102 13.40 -6.10 -3.94
C ARG A 102 14.88 -5.95 -3.60
N LYS A 103 15.54 -7.09 -3.35
CA LYS A 103 16.93 -7.14 -2.87
C LYS A 103 17.94 -7.49 -3.96
N ASP A 104 17.46 -8.08 -5.05
CA ASP A 104 18.30 -8.61 -6.12
C ASP A 104 17.70 -8.23 -7.49
N PRO A 105 18.50 -7.77 -8.46
CA PRO A 105 18.01 -7.36 -9.77
C PRO A 105 17.40 -8.50 -10.58
N ASN A 106 17.79 -9.76 -10.30
CA ASN A 106 17.27 -10.97 -10.95
C ASN A 106 15.88 -11.37 -10.44
N GLN A 107 15.38 -10.73 -9.38
CA GLN A 107 14.00 -10.93 -8.93
C GLN A 107 13.01 -10.24 -9.88
N ASN A 108 12.00 -10.99 -10.30
CA ASN A 108 10.91 -10.55 -11.18
C ASN A 108 9.75 -9.87 -10.41
N THR A 109 10.06 -9.21 -9.30
CA THR A 109 9.09 -8.65 -8.35
C THR A 109 8.97 -7.13 -8.48
N GLY A 110 7.90 -6.55 -7.94
CA GLY A 110 7.61 -5.13 -8.01
C GLY A 110 6.15 -4.82 -7.67
N ILE A 111 5.89 -3.55 -7.36
CA ILE A 111 4.52 -3.05 -7.12
C ILE A 111 4.10 -2.20 -8.32
N SER A 112 3.00 -2.57 -8.98
CA SER A 112 2.40 -1.79 -10.05
C SER A 112 1.05 -1.24 -9.62
N ILE A 113 0.90 0.09 -9.64
CA ILE A 113 -0.34 0.80 -9.38
C ILE A 113 -0.90 1.28 -10.72
N HIS A 114 -2.01 0.70 -11.15
CA HIS A 114 -2.55 0.90 -12.49
C HIS A 114 -4.01 1.37 -12.43
N ALA A 115 -4.36 2.38 -13.24
CA ALA A 115 -5.74 2.88 -13.34
C ALA A 115 -6.40 3.16 -11.98
N SER A 116 -5.62 3.60 -10.99
CA SER A 116 -6.03 3.73 -9.59
C SER A 116 -6.08 5.20 -9.16
N ARG A 117 -6.54 5.46 -7.94
CA ARG A 117 -6.64 6.81 -7.37
C ARG A 117 -5.85 6.89 -6.08
N VAL A 118 -4.87 7.78 -6.02
CA VAL A 118 -4.14 8.11 -4.79
C VAL A 118 -4.78 9.35 -4.17
N LEU A 119 -5.32 9.19 -2.97
CA LEU A 119 -6.21 10.14 -2.31
C LEU A 119 -5.77 10.39 -0.86
N ALA A 120 -6.11 11.56 -0.31
CA ALA A 120 -5.98 11.85 1.11
C ALA A 120 -7.34 11.67 1.79
N THR A 121 -7.36 11.09 2.98
CA THR A 121 -8.55 11.11 3.83
C THR A 121 -8.85 12.53 4.35
N PRO A 122 -10.10 12.83 4.77
CA PRO A 122 -10.47 14.18 5.20
C PRO A 122 -9.62 14.74 6.35
N ASP A 123 -9.22 13.90 7.31
CA ASP A 123 -8.34 14.26 8.42
C ASP A 123 -6.91 14.57 7.99
N LEU A 124 -6.41 13.95 6.91
CA LEU A 124 -5.13 14.32 6.30
C LEU A 124 -5.25 15.63 5.52
N GLN A 125 -6.34 15.82 4.76
CA GLN A 125 -6.57 17.08 4.03
C GLN A 125 -6.62 18.28 4.98
N ALA A 126 -7.23 18.10 6.16
CA ALA A 126 -7.31 19.12 7.21
C ALA A 126 -5.94 19.53 7.78
N THR A 127 -4.84 18.82 7.49
CA THR A 127 -3.49 19.25 7.92
C THR A 127 -2.88 20.32 7.02
N ASN A 128 -3.58 20.74 5.94
CA ASN A 128 -3.18 21.83 5.04
C ASN A 128 -1.74 21.71 4.51
N GLY A 129 -1.32 20.49 4.17
CA GLY A 129 -0.01 20.23 3.58
C GLY A 129 1.17 20.16 4.58
N THR A 130 0.91 20.29 5.88
CA THR A 130 1.96 20.11 6.90
C THR A 130 2.45 18.66 7.00
N THR A 131 1.59 17.69 6.67
CA THR A 131 1.97 16.28 6.55
C THR A 131 2.46 15.97 5.14
N GLN A 132 3.74 15.64 5.01
CA GLN A 132 4.31 15.21 3.74
C GLN A 132 3.89 13.77 3.40
N THR A 133 3.40 13.55 2.18
CA THR A 133 3.08 12.22 1.64
C THR A 133 3.89 11.97 0.38
N TYR A 134 4.50 10.80 0.27
CA TYR A 134 5.30 10.36 -0.88
C TYR A 134 4.72 9.08 -1.49
N LEU A 135 4.93 8.89 -2.80
CA LEU A 135 4.54 7.69 -3.55
C LEU A 135 5.23 6.43 -3.01
N GLY A 136 6.38 6.59 -2.37
CA GLY A 136 7.04 5.55 -1.62
C GLY A 136 8.47 5.90 -1.30
N ARG A 137 9.20 4.90 -0.79
CA ARG A 137 10.64 4.98 -0.52
C ARG A 137 11.29 3.61 -0.78
N PRO A 138 12.59 3.57 -1.13
CA PRO A 138 13.28 2.30 -1.33
C PRO A 138 13.56 1.61 0.01
N TRP A 139 12.84 0.53 0.34
CA TRP A 139 13.18 -0.28 1.51
C TRP A 139 14.44 -1.12 1.26
N LYS A 140 14.70 -1.49 0.00
CA LYS A 140 15.90 -2.22 -0.43
C LYS A 140 16.49 -1.64 -1.71
N LEU A 141 17.74 -2.03 -1.96
CA LEU A 141 18.62 -1.50 -3.00
C LEU A 141 18.00 -1.51 -4.41
N TYR A 142 17.20 -2.52 -4.74
CA TYR A 142 16.60 -2.67 -6.07
C TYR A 142 15.10 -2.38 -6.08
N SER A 143 14.61 -1.59 -5.11
CA SER A 143 13.20 -1.18 -5.00
C SER A 143 12.61 -0.83 -6.36
N ARG A 144 11.45 -1.42 -6.70
CA ARG A 144 10.80 -1.23 -8.00
C ARG A 144 9.30 -1.06 -7.83
N THR A 145 8.84 0.17 -8.06
CA THR A 145 7.42 0.53 -8.02
C THR A 145 7.09 1.41 -9.22
N VAL A 146 5.92 1.21 -9.83
CA VAL A 146 5.41 2.03 -10.94
C VAL A 146 3.99 2.48 -10.62
N TYR A 147 3.71 3.77 -10.87
CA TYR A 147 2.37 4.33 -10.92
C TYR A 147 2.07 4.71 -12.38
N MET A 148 0.94 4.25 -12.92
CA MET A 148 0.57 4.51 -14.32
C MET A 148 -0.93 4.64 -14.49
N LEU A 149 -1.34 5.53 -15.41
CA LEU A 149 -2.74 5.84 -15.73
C LEU A 149 -3.60 6.13 -14.47
N SER A 150 -2.98 6.66 -13.43
CA SER A 150 -3.60 6.82 -12.12
C SER A 150 -3.76 8.29 -11.78
N TYR A 151 -4.85 8.63 -11.10
CA TYR A 151 -5.02 9.95 -10.52
C TYR A 151 -4.15 10.06 -9.25
N ILE A 152 -3.38 11.14 -9.15
CA ILE A 152 -2.56 11.44 -7.97
C ILE A 152 -3.04 12.76 -7.39
N GLY A 153 -3.57 12.72 -6.17
CA GLY A 153 -4.04 13.91 -5.47
C GLY A 153 -2.89 14.86 -5.09
N ASN A 154 -3.20 16.16 -4.97
CA ASN A 154 -2.24 17.23 -4.66
C ASN A 154 -1.58 17.14 -3.26
N HIS A 155 -2.07 16.26 -2.38
CA HIS A 155 -1.44 15.96 -1.09
C HIS A 155 -0.11 15.21 -1.23
N VAL A 156 0.15 14.57 -2.38
CA VAL A 156 1.44 13.95 -2.67
C VAL A 156 2.46 15.04 -2.96
N HIS A 157 3.58 15.00 -2.24
CA HIS A 157 4.66 15.96 -2.38
C HIS A 157 5.20 15.96 -3.81
N THR A 158 5.51 17.13 -4.37
CA THR A 158 5.91 17.30 -5.79
C THR A 158 7.20 16.59 -6.17
N ARG A 159 8.08 16.30 -5.20
CA ARG A 159 9.26 15.43 -5.39
C ARG A 159 8.90 13.98 -5.73
N GLY A 160 7.68 13.53 -5.43
CA GLY A 160 7.18 12.19 -5.70
C GLY A 160 7.68 11.13 -4.72
N TRP A 161 9.00 10.99 -4.58
CA TRP A 161 9.69 9.95 -3.79
C TRP A 161 10.67 10.54 -2.76
#